data_AF-A0A944EQG7-F1
#
_entry.id   AF-A0A944EQG7-F1
#
_cell.length_a   1.000
_cell.length_b   1.000
_cell.length_c   1.000
_cell.angle_alpha   90.00
_cell.angle_beta   90.00
_cell.angle_gamma   90.00
#
_symmetry.space_group_name_H-M   'P 1'
#
loop_
_entity.id
_entity.type
_entity.pdbx_description
1 polymer ?
#
loop_
_entity_poly.entity_id
_entity_poly.type
_entity_poly.pdbx_seq_one_letter_code
_entity_poly.pdbx_strand_id
1 'polypeptide(L)'
;MKVTIYRAEHGEDMEPLGHYTNRDAARAHGEAMAAHDNKQPGRLTSGWIPDDGSPTAVEELSVFGPGEEDEDVTGYVVVPVTVASVYEPEAEE
;
A
#
# COMPACT_ATOMS: atom_id res chain seq x y z
N MET A 1 -18.34 16.54 0.26
CA MET A 1 -17.29 16.25 -0.77
C MET A 1 -16.43 15.10 -0.25
N LYS A 2 -15.92 14.21 -1.12
CA LYS A 2 -15.10 13.06 -0.72
C LYS A 2 -13.67 13.25 -1.23
N VAL A 3 -12.68 12.84 -0.45
CA VAL A 3 -11.27 12.83 -0.84
C VAL A 3 -10.71 11.44 -0.65
N THR A 4 -9.81 11.03 -1.54
CA THR A 4 -9.07 9.79 -1.39
C THR A 4 -7.75 10.10 -0.70
N ILE A 5 -7.48 9.39 0.39
CA ILE A 5 -6.16 9.31 1.00
C ILE A 5 -5.63 7.89 0.80
N TYR A 6 -4.33 7.71 0.96
CA TYR A 6 -3.63 6.45 0.79
C TYR A 6 -3.01 6.09 2.12
N ARG A 7 -3.37 4.93 2.66
CA ARG A 7 -2.85 4.43 3.93
C ARG A 7 -1.79 3.37 3.64
N ALA A 8 -0.59 3.57 4.14
CA ALA A 8 0.43 2.52 4.13
C ALA A 8 0.24 1.64 5.38
N GLU A 9 0.28 0.33 5.22
CA GLU A 9 0.10 -0.65 6.29
C GLU A 9 1.15 -1.75 6.22
N HIS A 10 1.33 -2.48 7.33
CA HIS A 10 2.21 -3.66 7.39
C HIS A 10 1.60 -4.77 8.25
N GLY A 11 1.80 -6.01 7.81
CA GLY A 11 1.48 -7.21 8.59
C GLY A 11 0.02 -7.67 8.49
N GLU A 12 -0.26 -8.81 9.12
CA GLU A 12 -1.58 -9.47 9.06
C GLU A 12 -2.68 -8.66 9.78
N ASP A 13 -2.29 -7.83 10.76
CA ASP A 13 -3.21 -6.99 11.55
C ASP A 13 -3.48 -5.62 10.90
N MET A 14 -2.97 -5.38 9.68
CA MET A 14 -3.18 -4.13 8.92
C MET A 14 -2.80 -2.88 9.72
N GLU A 15 -1.66 -2.92 10.43
CA GLU A 15 -1.23 -1.81 11.29
C GLU A 15 -0.87 -0.59 10.43
N PRO A 16 -1.53 0.58 10.61
CA PRO A 16 -1.24 1.76 9.81
C PRO A 16 0.15 2.33 10.10
N LEU A 17 0.99 2.40 9.08
CA LEU A 17 2.28 3.10 9.11
C LEU A 17 2.11 4.60 8.92
N GLY A 18 1.10 5.02 8.15
CA GLY A 18 0.83 6.42 7.86
C GLY A 18 -0.29 6.65 6.85
N HIS A 19 -0.75 7.90 6.77
CA HIS A 19 -1.76 8.36 5.82
C HIS A 19 -1.20 9.47 4.93
N TYR A 20 -1.49 9.40 3.65
CA TYR A 20 -0.93 10.27 2.63
C TYR A 20 -2.03 10.77 1.69
N THR A 21 -1.90 12.00 1.20
CA THR A 21 -2.79 12.55 0.17
C THR A 21 -2.41 12.10 -1.25
N ASN A 22 -1.35 11.30 -1.36
CA ASN A 22 -0.68 10.91 -2.59
C ASN A 22 -0.27 9.43 -2.49
N ARG A 23 -0.59 8.64 -3.53
CA ARG A 23 -0.27 7.21 -3.64
C ARG A 23 1.23 6.94 -3.58
N ASP A 24 2.02 7.72 -4.32
CA ASP A 24 3.47 7.54 -4.42
C ASP A 24 4.18 7.79 -3.09
N ALA A 25 3.65 8.69 -2.25
CA ALA A 25 4.20 8.90 -0.91
C ALA A 25 3.94 7.70 0.02
N ALA A 26 2.77 7.08 -0.07
CA ALA A 26 2.47 5.86 0.68
C ALA A 26 3.37 4.70 0.23
N ARG A 27 3.53 4.53 -1.09
CA ARG A 27 4.43 3.53 -1.68
C ARG A 27 5.88 3.74 -1.26
N ALA A 28 6.39 4.98 -1.35
CA ALA A 28 7.76 5.29 -0.94
C ALA A 28 8.01 4.97 0.55
N HIS A 29 7.01 5.17 1.42
CA HIS A 29 7.15 4.77 2.83
C HIS A 29 7.20 3.24 2.97
N GLY A 30 6.34 2.50 2.27
CA GLY A 30 6.37 1.03 2.25
C GLY A 30 7.71 0.47 1.74
N GLU A 31 8.26 1.04 0.67
CA GLU A 31 9.58 0.67 0.14
C GLU A 31 10.71 0.94 1.15
N ALA A 32 10.69 2.10 1.81
CA ALA A 32 11.68 2.43 2.83
C ALA A 32 11.65 1.46 4.02
N MET A 33 10.45 1.05 4.45
CA MET A 33 10.26 0.08 5.54
C MET A 33 10.65 -1.34 5.10
N ALA A 34 10.29 -1.75 3.89
CA ALA A 34 10.70 -3.05 3.33
C ALA A 34 12.23 -3.15 3.18
N ALA A 35 12.89 -2.05 2.80
CA ALA A 35 14.35 -1.97 2.77
C ALA A 35 14.96 -2.07 4.18
N HIS A 36 14.39 -1.35 5.16
CA HIS A 36 14.81 -1.41 6.56
C HIS A 36 14.72 -2.84 7.13
N ASP A 37 13.66 -3.56 6.80
CA ASP A 37 13.40 -4.93 7.28
C ASP A 37 14.15 -6.02 6.49
N ASN A 38 14.97 -5.64 5.50
CA ASN A 38 15.65 -6.55 4.57
C ASN A 38 14.69 -7.43 3.74
N LYS A 39 13.46 -6.99 3.53
CA LYS A 39 12.48 -7.64 2.62
C LYS A 39 12.69 -7.25 1.14
N GLN A 40 13.57 -6.30 0.87
CA GLN A 40 14.03 -5.95 -0.48
C GLN A 40 15.56 -6.08 -0.62
N PRO A 41 16.12 -7.31 -0.61
CA PRO A 41 17.55 -7.49 -0.84
C PRO A 41 17.92 -7.03 -2.25
N GLY A 42 19.01 -6.25 -2.38
CA GLY A 42 19.37 -5.49 -3.59
C GLY A 42 19.66 -6.26 -4.89
N ARG A 43 19.39 -7.57 -4.94
CA ARG A 43 19.41 -8.39 -6.16
C ARG A 43 18.01 -8.71 -6.70
N LEU A 44 16.95 -8.33 -5.98
CA LEU A 44 15.56 -8.53 -6.38
C LEU A 44 15.01 -7.24 -7.00
N THR A 45 14.11 -7.38 -7.97
CA THR A 45 13.29 -6.27 -8.44
C THR A 45 12.03 -6.17 -7.59
N SER A 46 11.55 -4.96 -7.29
CA SER A 46 10.32 -4.76 -6.52
C SER A 46 9.23 -4.13 -7.38
N GLY A 47 7.97 -4.43 -7.06
CA GLY A 47 6.81 -3.88 -7.74
C GLY A 47 5.59 -3.80 -6.83
N TRP A 48 4.73 -2.83 -7.08
CA TRP A 48 3.42 -2.72 -6.44
C TRP A 48 2.38 -3.42 -7.30
N ILE A 49 1.83 -4.51 -6.78
CA ILE A 49 0.86 -5.36 -7.46
C ILE A 49 -0.52 -5.08 -6.89
N PRO A 50 -1.50 -4.63 -7.69
CA PRO A 50 -2.84 -4.42 -7.21
C PRO A 50 -3.59 -5.75 -7.04
N ASP A 51 -4.40 -5.87 -5.99
CA ASP A 51 -5.22 -7.06 -5.72
C ASP A 51 -6.25 -7.33 -6.82
N ASP A 52 -6.71 -6.27 -7.48
CA ASP A 52 -7.64 -6.33 -8.61
C ASP A 52 -7.41 -5.21 -9.64
N GLY A 53 -8.20 -5.22 -10.73
CA GLY A 53 -8.08 -4.24 -11.81
C GLY A 53 -8.73 -2.87 -11.52
N SER A 54 -9.24 -2.62 -10.32
CA SER A 54 -9.94 -1.38 -9.99
C SER A 54 -8.95 -0.23 -9.72
N PRO A 55 -9.34 1.04 -9.97
CA PRO A 55 -8.51 2.19 -9.63
C PRO A 55 -8.27 2.40 -8.13
N THR A 56 -9.08 1.72 -7.30
CA THR A 56 -9.04 1.79 -5.84
C THR A 56 -8.59 0.48 -5.22
N ALA A 57 -7.99 -0.41 -6.01
CA ALA A 57 -7.42 -1.65 -5.52
C ALA A 57 -6.37 -1.37 -4.43
N VAL A 58 -6.37 -2.20 -3.39
CA VAL A 58 -5.22 -2.32 -2.50
C VAL A 58 -4.05 -2.80 -3.33
N GLU A 59 -2.85 -2.31 -3.00
CA GLU A 59 -1.63 -2.75 -3.65
C GLU A 59 -0.66 -3.33 -2.64
N GLU A 60 -0.10 -4.48 -2.98
CA GLU A 60 0.96 -5.11 -2.21
C GLU A 60 2.32 -4.91 -2.86
N LEU A 61 3.32 -4.61 -2.04
CA LEU A 61 4.70 -4.57 -2.47
C LEU A 61 5.25 -6.00 -2.53
N SER A 62 5.53 -6.46 -3.74
CA SER A 62 6.16 -7.76 -4.00
C SER A 62 7.61 -7.58 -4.44
N VAL A 63 8.41 -8.61 -4.19
CA VAL A 63 9.77 -8.74 -4.73
C VAL A 63 9.87 -9.95 -5.65
N PHE A 64 10.69 -9.81 -6.69
CA PHE A 64 10.83 -10.80 -7.75
C PHE A 64 12.31 -11.16 -7.91
N GLY A 65 12.59 -12.46 -7.88
CA GLY A 65 13.89 -13.03 -8.21
C GLY A 65 14.10 -13.22 -9.72
N PRO A 66 15.23 -13.85 -10.11
CA PRO A 66 15.56 -14.06 -11.51
C PRO A 66 14.68 -15.13 -12.19
N GLY A 67 13.98 -15.98 -11.45
CA GLY A 67 13.01 -16.94 -11.97
C GLY A 67 11.55 -16.45 -11.86
N GLU A 68 10.68 -16.94 -12.75
CA GLU A 68 9.24 -16.61 -12.77
C GLU A 68 8.48 -17.06 -11.51
N GLU A 69 9.03 -18.02 -10.75
CA GLU A 69 8.43 -18.53 -9.51
C GLU A 69 9.04 -17.89 -8.24
N ASP A 70 9.97 -16.94 -8.39
CA ASP A 70 10.62 -16.25 -7.27
C ASP A 70 9.87 -14.97 -6.85
N GLU A 71 8.54 -15.01 -6.80
CA GLU A 71 7.74 -13.93 -6.21
C GLU A 71 7.59 -14.15 -4.70
N ASP A 72 7.89 -13.12 -3.93
CA ASP A 72 7.62 -13.09 -2.49
C ASP A 72 6.93 -11.77 -2.11
N VAL A 73 5.95 -11.87 -1.22
CA VAL A 73 5.19 -10.71 -0.76
C VAL A 73 5.83 -10.12 0.48
N THR A 74 6.01 -8.80 0.49
CA THR A 74 6.68 -8.14 1.63
C THR A 74 5.74 -7.91 2.82
N GLY A 75 4.42 -8.04 2.61
CA GLY A 75 3.38 -7.70 3.58
C GLY A 75 3.19 -6.21 3.80
N TYR A 76 3.80 -5.36 2.96
CA TYR A 76 3.57 -3.92 2.93
C TYR A 76 2.51 -3.60 1.89
N VAL A 77 1.44 -2.92 2.30
CA VAL A 77 0.32 -2.60 1.41
C VAL A 77 -0.02 -1.11 1.39
N VAL A 78 -0.59 -0.65 0.28
CA VAL A 78 -1.18 0.69 0.14
C VAL A 78 -2.68 0.54 -0.09
N VAL A 79 -3.46 1.06 0.87
CA VAL A 79 -4.92 1.01 0.87
C VAL A 79 -5.49 2.39 0.51
N PRO A 80 -6.21 2.53 -0.62
CA PRO A 80 -6.97 3.74 -0.91
C PRO A 80 -8.17 3.85 0.03
N VAL A 81 -8.25 4.92 0.82
CA VAL A 81 -9.34 5.19 1.77
C VAL A 81 -10.11 6.42 1.31
N THR A 82 -11.41 6.23 1.08
CA THR A 82 -12.31 7.35 0.77
C THR A 82 -12.83 7.96 2.06
N VAL A 83 -12.53 9.23 2.30
CA VAL A 83 -12.99 9.94 3.51
C VAL A 83 -13.87 11.13 3.14
N ALA A 84 -14.85 11.41 4.01
CA ALA A 84 -15.64 12.63 3.91
C ALA A 84 -14.73 13.84 4.20
N SER A 85 -14.77 14.84 3.31
CA SER A 85 -13.99 16.08 3.48
C SER A 85 -14.71 17.12 4.34
N VAL A 86 -15.98 16.88 4.66
CA VAL A 86 -16.84 17.72 5.48
C VAL A 86 -17.70 16.82 6.36
N TYR A 87 -17.96 17.24 7.58
CA TYR A 87 -18.91 16.56 8.45
C TYR A 87 -20.34 16.87 7.99
N GLU A 88 -21.12 15.83 7.76
CA GLU A 88 -22.53 15.92 7.40
C GLU A 88 -23.32 15.03 8.38
N PRO A 89 -24.01 15.62 9.38
CA PRO A 89 -24.67 14.85 10.45
C PRO A 89 -25.76 13.91 9.94
N GLU A 90 -26.30 14.17 8.75
CA GLU A 90 -27.38 13.41 8.11
C GLU A 90 -26.87 12.49 6.98
N ALA A 91 -25.56 12.37 6.77
CA ALA A 91 -25.00 11.60 5.65
C ALA A 91 -24.96 10.08 5.88
N GLU A 92 -25.21 9.63 7.11
CA GLU A 92 -25.32 8.23 7.49
C GLU A 92 -26.53 8.05 8.41
N GLU A 93 -27.65 7.61 7.81
CA GLU A 93 -28.62 6.72 8.45
C GLU A 93 -28.57 5.35 7.74
#